data_AF-A0A8J8A166-F1
#
_entry.id   AF-A0A8J8A166-F1
#
_cell.length_a   1.000
_cell.length_b   1.000
_cell.length_c   1.000
_cell.angle_alpha   90.00
_cell.angle_beta   90.00
_cell.angle_gamma   90.00
#
_symmetry.space_group_name_H-M   'P 1'
#
loop_
_entity.id
_entity.type
_entity.pdbx_description
1 polymer ?
#
loop_
_entity_poly.entity_id
_entity_poly.type
_entity_poly.pdbx_seq_one_letter_code
_entity_poly.pdbx_strand_id
1 'polypeptide(L)'
;MRKFVVWPNELDARLSRRYGRTVGKEFAVDGPTIQEIVDAAESLGMKVVELDENKLNPRLAGLDEEYRRRGMVRIESKHPKGKSLKMIGQKIREIRKTRAKAKDKKSKSKRKKR
;
A
#
# COMPACT_ATOMS: atom_id res chain seq x y z
N MET A 1 -16.55 6.99 -13.68
CA MET A 1 -15.41 6.38 -12.94
C MET A 1 -15.95 5.50 -11.82
N ARG A 2 -15.19 4.51 -11.35
CA ARG A 2 -15.64 3.58 -10.30
C ARG A 2 -15.05 4.02 -8.95
N LYS A 3 -15.91 4.09 -7.93
CA LYS A 3 -15.50 4.39 -6.55
C LYS A 3 -15.47 3.11 -5.72
N PHE A 4 -14.40 2.88 -4.99
CA PHE A 4 -14.28 1.72 -4.11
C PHE A 4 -13.36 2.00 -2.93
N VAL A 5 -13.52 1.19 -1.89
CA VAL A 5 -12.68 1.23 -0.69
C VAL A 5 -11.50 0.29 -0.88
N VAL A 6 -10.32 0.77 -0.52
CA VAL A 6 -9.07 0.02 -0.44
C VAL A 6 -8.67 -0.06 1.02
N TRP A 7 -8.39 -1.27 1.46
CA TRP A 7 -7.84 -1.54 2.78
C TRP A 7 -6.39 -2.03 2.66
N PRO A 8 -5.49 -1.68 3.60
CA PRO A 8 -4.11 -2.16 3.57
C PRO A 8 -3.97 -3.68 3.52
N ASN A 9 -4.85 -4.42 4.21
CA ASN A 9 -4.82 -5.88 4.22
C ASN A 9 -5.09 -6.52 2.86
N GLU A 10 -5.77 -5.83 1.93
CA GLU A 10 -6.01 -6.34 0.58
C GLU A 10 -4.70 -6.49 -0.22
N LEU A 11 -3.67 -5.72 0.16
CA LEU A 11 -2.35 -5.63 -0.48
C LEU A 11 -1.22 -6.22 0.37
N ASP A 12 -1.50 -6.66 1.60
CA ASP A 12 -0.46 -7.17 2.51
C ASP A 12 -0.03 -8.59 2.13
N ALA A 13 1.24 -8.75 1.75
CA ALA A 13 1.82 -10.03 1.36
C ALA A 13 1.95 -11.01 2.54
N ARG A 14 2.04 -10.48 3.77
CA ARG A 14 2.13 -11.25 5.02
C ARG A 14 0.82 -12.00 5.32
N LEU A 15 -0.31 -11.51 4.82
CA LEU A 15 -1.62 -12.11 5.02
C LEU A 15 -1.94 -13.15 3.94
N SER A 16 -2.66 -14.20 4.32
CA SER A 16 -3.24 -15.14 3.36
C SER A 16 -4.52 -14.56 2.73
N ARG A 17 -5.02 -15.18 1.66
CA ARG A 17 -6.31 -14.79 1.05
C ARG A 17 -7.48 -14.90 2.03
N ARG A 18 -7.42 -15.89 2.94
CA ARG A 18 -8.43 -16.10 4.00
C ARG A 18 -8.50 -14.91 4.96
N TYR A 19 -7.37 -14.23 5.20
CA TYR A 19 -7.26 -13.10 6.12
C TYR A 19 -7.38 -11.72 5.43
N GLY A 20 -7.81 -11.69 4.16
CA GLY A 20 -8.20 -10.46 3.47
C GLY A 20 -7.30 -10.04 2.31
N ARG A 21 -6.16 -10.72 2.06
CA ARG A 21 -5.34 -10.43 0.88
C ARG A 21 -6.13 -10.75 -0.39
N THR A 22 -6.36 -9.73 -1.22
CA THR A 22 -7.13 -9.89 -2.46
C THR A 22 -6.22 -10.16 -3.66
N VAL A 23 -5.05 -9.55 -3.69
CA VAL A 23 -4.11 -9.68 -4.82
C VAL A 23 -3.21 -10.92 -4.69
N GLY A 24 -2.58 -11.32 -5.81
CA GLY A 24 -1.52 -12.33 -5.81
C GLY A 24 -0.26 -11.82 -5.10
N LYS A 25 0.57 -12.74 -4.61
CA LYS A 25 1.81 -12.40 -3.84
C LYS A 25 2.79 -11.58 -4.68
N GLU A 26 2.76 -11.75 -5.99
CA GLU A 26 3.59 -11.03 -6.95
C GLU A 26 3.30 -9.52 -7.00
N PHE A 27 2.07 -9.13 -6.68
CA PHE A 27 1.62 -7.73 -6.62
C PHE A 27 1.47 -7.20 -5.19
N ALA A 28 1.39 -8.10 -4.20
CA ALA A 28 1.33 -7.73 -2.79
C ALA A 28 2.66 -7.18 -2.29
N VAL A 29 2.62 -6.40 -1.22
CA VAL A 29 3.80 -5.83 -0.54
C VAL A 29 3.75 -6.15 0.94
N ASP A 30 4.90 -6.31 1.59
CA ASP A 30 4.92 -6.60 3.03
C ASP A 30 4.50 -5.36 3.83
N GLY A 31 3.41 -5.50 4.59
CA GLY A 31 2.91 -4.49 5.51
C GLY A 31 2.74 -3.10 4.89
N PRO A 32 1.90 -2.93 3.85
CA PRO A 32 1.63 -1.62 3.25
C PRO A 32 1.07 -0.66 4.30
N THR A 33 1.56 0.58 4.29
CA THR A 33 0.94 1.65 5.09
C THR A 33 -0.14 2.36 4.27
N ILE A 34 -1.05 3.04 4.96
CA ILE A 34 -2.12 3.80 4.29
C ILE A 34 -1.53 4.93 3.43
N GLN A 35 -0.47 5.57 3.90
CA GLN A 35 0.22 6.63 3.16
C GLN A 35 0.88 6.12 1.89
N GLU A 36 1.48 4.92 1.90
CA GLU A 36 2.03 4.33 0.69
C GLU A 36 0.94 4.05 -0.36
N ILE A 37 -0.26 3.68 0.09
CA ILE A 37 -1.41 3.46 -0.80
C ILE A 37 -1.89 4.78 -1.41
N VAL A 38 -1.96 5.86 -0.61
CA VAL A 38 -2.29 7.22 -1.08
C VAL A 38 -1.27 7.70 -2.10
N ASP A 39 0.03 7.71 -1.73
CA ASP A 39 1.14 8.11 -2.60
C ASP A 39 1.10 7.36 -3.96
N ALA A 40 0.86 6.05 -3.91
CA ALA A 40 0.77 5.21 -5.10
C ALA A 40 -0.48 5.50 -5.93
N ALA A 41 -1.64 5.70 -5.29
CA ALA A 41 -2.89 6.01 -5.98
C ALA A 41 -2.81 7.35 -6.71
N GLU A 42 -2.29 8.39 -6.04
CA GLU A 42 -2.08 9.72 -6.63
C GLU A 42 -1.07 9.67 -7.78
N SER A 43 0.05 8.95 -7.60
CA SER A 43 1.05 8.79 -8.66
C SER A 43 0.51 8.04 -9.89
N LEU A 44 -0.51 7.20 -9.72
CA LEU A 44 -1.21 6.51 -10.81
C LEU A 44 -2.36 7.33 -11.40
N GLY A 45 -2.56 8.57 -10.96
CA GLY A 45 -3.64 9.45 -11.42
C GLY A 45 -5.02 9.01 -10.94
N MET A 46 -5.10 8.26 -9.84
CA MET A 46 -6.37 7.95 -9.18
C MET A 46 -6.73 9.08 -8.20
N LYS A 47 -8.02 9.36 -8.05
CA LYS A 47 -8.48 10.40 -7.13
C LYS A 47 -8.77 9.80 -5.76
N VAL A 48 -8.12 10.30 -4.73
CA VAL A 48 -8.45 9.96 -3.33
C VAL A 48 -9.67 10.81 -2.92
N VAL A 49 -10.73 10.14 -2.49
CA VAL A 49 -12.00 10.77 -2.12
C VAL A 49 -12.10 10.92 -0.60
N GLU A 50 -11.63 9.93 0.13
CA GLU A 50 -11.71 9.88 1.59
C GLU A 50 -10.52 9.07 2.12
N LEU A 51 -9.95 9.53 3.23
CA LEU A 51 -8.89 8.86 3.96
C LEU A 51 -9.27 8.84 5.44
N ASP A 52 -9.22 7.65 6.04
CA ASP A 52 -9.42 7.47 7.46
C ASP A 52 -8.33 6.54 8.00
N GLU A 53 -7.33 7.11 8.66
CA GLU A 53 -6.15 6.37 9.14
C GLU A 53 -6.44 5.50 10.37
N ASN A 54 -7.52 5.81 11.10
CA ASN A 54 -7.82 5.18 12.39
C ASN A 54 -8.73 3.95 12.26
N LYS A 55 -9.49 3.85 11.17
CA LYS A 55 -10.38 2.72 10.91
C LYS A 55 -9.61 1.39 10.83
N LEU A 56 -10.04 0.42 11.62
CA LEU A 56 -9.58 -0.96 11.55
C LEU A 56 -10.60 -1.79 10.76
N ASN A 57 -10.11 -2.61 9.82
CA ASN A 57 -10.98 -3.56 9.13
C ASN A 57 -11.46 -4.63 10.13
N PRO A 58 -12.78 -4.83 10.32
CA PRO A 58 -13.31 -5.82 11.26
C PRO A 58 -12.76 -7.23 11.05
N ARG A 59 -12.38 -7.59 9.82
CA ARG A 59 -11.76 -8.88 9.49
C ARG A 59 -10.38 -9.10 10.14
N LEU A 60 -9.73 -8.03 10.62
CA LEU A 60 -8.44 -8.09 11.29
C LEU A 60 -8.55 -8.11 12.82
N ALA A 61 -9.76 -7.98 13.38
CA ALA A 61 -9.95 -7.86 14.83
C ALA A 61 -9.42 -9.07 15.61
N GLY A 62 -9.42 -10.27 15.00
CA GLY A 62 -8.91 -11.51 15.61
C GLY A 62 -7.46 -11.87 15.29
N LEU A 63 -6.71 -11.03 14.57
CA LEU A 63 -5.28 -11.26 14.28
C LEU A 63 -4.37 -10.57 15.29
N ASP A 64 -3.11 -10.98 15.40
CA ASP A 64 -2.13 -10.27 16.23
C ASP A 64 -1.90 -8.83 15.76
N GLU A 65 -1.53 -7.93 16.68
CA GLU A 65 -1.38 -6.49 16.40
C GLU A 65 -0.38 -6.19 15.28
N GLU A 66 0.63 -7.05 15.09
CA GLU A 66 1.63 -6.92 14.01
C GLU A 66 1.01 -6.93 12.60
N TYR A 67 -0.12 -7.62 12.45
CA TYR A 67 -0.87 -7.75 11.19
C TYR A 67 -2.04 -6.76 11.09
N ARG A 68 -2.42 -6.10 12.19
CA ARG A 68 -3.50 -5.12 12.24
C ARG A 68 -3.05 -3.76 11.69
N ARG A 69 -2.95 -3.66 10.37
CA ARG A 69 -2.81 -2.35 9.72
C ARG A 69 -4.14 -1.60 9.77
N ARG A 70 -4.12 -0.42 10.38
CA ARG A 70 -5.22 0.55 10.37
C ARG A 70 -5.15 1.38 9.10
N GLY A 71 -6.29 1.91 8.71
CA GLY A 71 -6.42 2.76 7.55
C GLY A 71 -7.47 2.24 6.57
N MET A 72 -8.29 3.16 6.10
CA MET A 72 -9.25 2.97 5.02
C MET A 72 -9.07 4.12 4.04
N VAL A 73 -8.94 3.81 2.74
CA VAL A 73 -8.93 4.82 1.69
C VAL A 73 -10.06 4.55 0.73
N ARG A 74 -10.84 5.57 0.39
CA ARG A 74 -11.81 5.51 -0.71
C ARG A 74 -11.19 6.19 -1.92
N ILE A 75 -11.02 5.43 -3.00
CA ILE A 75 -10.48 5.95 -4.26
C ILE A 75 -11.49 5.87 -5.38
N GLU A 76 -11.30 6.77 -6.34
CA GLU A 76 -11.99 6.79 -7.61
C GLU A 76 -11.00 6.52 -8.74
N SER A 77 -11.27 5.47 -9.51
CA SER A 77 -10.38 5.00 -10.58
C SER A 77 -11.15 4.76 -11.88
N LYS A 78 -10.42 4.86 -13.01
CA LYS A 78 -10.91 4.43 -14.32
C LYS A 78 -10.94 2.90 -14.46
N HIS A 79 -10.15 2.19 -13.66
CA HIS A 79 -10.01 0.74 -13.71
C HIS A 79 -10.88 0.02 -12.67
N PRO A 80 -11.22 -1.27 -12.88
CA PRO A 80 -11.87 -2.09 -11.86
C PRO A 80 -10.96 -2.30 -10.64
N LYS A 81 -11.58 -2.46 -9.45
CA LYS A 81 -10.87 -2.61 -8.16
C LYS A 81 -9.71 -3.59 -8.21
N GLY A 82 -9.91 -4.79 -8.76
CA GLY A 82 -8.85 -5.80 -8.86
C GLY A 82 -7.62 -5.36 -9.67
N LYS A 83 -7.83 -4.63 -10.78
CA LYS A 83 -6.72 -4.08 -11.58
C LYS A 83 -6.04 -2.93 -10.84
N SER A 84 -6.82 -2.02 -10.25
CA SER A 84 -6.28 -0.89 -9.48
C SER A 84 -5.43 -1.34 -8.30
N LEU A 85 -5.86 -2.37 -7.55
CA LEU A 85 -5.08 -2.94 -6.45
C LEU A 85 -3.74 -3.49 -6.91
N LYS A 86 -3.69 -4.23 -8.03
CA LYS A 86 -2.43 -4.74 -8.59
C LYS A 86 -1.49 -3.59 -8.97
N MET A 87 -2.01 -2.55 -9.62
CA MET A 87 -1.22 -1.38 -10.01
C MET A 87 -0.68 -0.63 -8.79
N ILE A 88 -1.50 -0.42 -7.76
CA ILE A 88 -1.09 0.22 -6.50
C ILE A 88 0.04 -0.58 -5.86
N GLY A 89 -0.11 -1.90 -5.69
CA GLY A 89 0.91 -2.75 -5.09
C GLY A 89 2.25 -2.70 -5.83
N GLN A 90 2.22 -2.74 -7.17
CA GLN A 90 3.43 -2.54 -7.99
C GLN A 90 4.06 -1.17 -7.77
N LYS A 91 3.24 -0.11 -7.72
CA LYS A 91 3.74 1.25 -7.55
C LYS A 91 4.36 1.48 -6.17
N ILE A 92 3.78 0.92 -5.11
CA ILE A 92 4.38 0.92 -3.77
C ILE A 92 5.77 0.28 -3.81
N ARG A 93 5.90 -0.87 -4.48
CA ARG A 93 7.20 -1.56 -4.62
C ARG A 93 8.25 -0.71 -5.33
N GLU A 94 7.83 0.02 -6.37
CA GLU A 94 8.68 0.98 -7.08
C GLU A 94 9.13 2.14 -6.17
N ILE A 95 8.19 2.75 -5.45
CA ILE A 95 8.46 3.85 -4.51
C ILE A 95 9.46 3.39 -3.43
N ARG A 96 9.27 2.19 -2.85
CA ARG A 96 10.20 1.62 -1.86
C ARG A 96 11.61 1.41 -2.44
N LYS A 97 11.73 0.89 -3.67
CA LYS A 97 13.03 0.73 -4.36
C LYS A 97 13.72 2.08 -4.58
N THR A 98 12.98 3.09 -5.01
CA THR A 98 13.52 4.44 -5.24
C THR A 98 14.00 5.08 -3.93
N ARG A 99 13.20 4.98 -2.84
CA ARG A 99 13.58 5.45 -1.51
C ARG A 99 14.84 4.74 -0.98
N ALA A 100 14.98 3.44 -1.19
CA ALA A 100 16.17 2.69 -0.79
C ALA A 100 17.44 3.15 -1.54
N LYS A 101 17.35 3.32 -2.87
CA LYS A 101 18.47 3.83 -3.69
C LYS A 101 18.90 5.24 -3.30
N ALA A 102 17.96 6.12 -2.95
CA ALA A 102 18.26 7.48 -2.49
C ALA A 102 19.02 7.48 -1.16
N LYS A 103 18.64 6.60 -0.21
CA LYS A 103 19.35 6.44 1.08
C LYS A 103 20.78 5.92 0.88
N ASP A 104 20.99 4.93 0.01
CA ASP A 104 22.33 4.39 -0.28
C ASP A 104 23.28 5.48 -0.81
N LYS A 105 22.84 6.26 -1.81
CA LYS A 105 23.62 7.37 -2.37
C LYS A 105 23.99 8.43 -1.33
N LYS A 106 23.05 8.79 -0.43
CA LYS A 106 23.29 9.76 0.65
C LYS A 106 24.30 9.24 1.68
N SER A 107 24.26 7.94 2.00
CA SER A 107 25.22 7.31 2.92
C SER A 107 26.65 7.29 2.36
N LYS A 108 26.82 6.96 1.08
CA LYS A 108 28.13 6.96 0.39
C LYS A 108 28.73 8.36 0.27
N SER A 109 27.92 9.37 -0.03
CA SER A 109 28.36 10.77 -0.06
C SER A 109 28.82 11.27 1.32
N LYS A 110 28.13 10.89 2.40
CA LYS A 110 28.51 11.25 3.78
C LYS A 110 29.79 10.55 4.24
N ARG A 111 30.07 9.33 3.75
CA ARG A 111 31.29 8.57 4.06
C ARG A 111 32.53 9.10 3.31
N LYS A 112 32.36 9.70 2.13
CA LYS A 112 33.45 10.29 1.32
C LYS A 112 33.88 11.69 1.77
N LYS A 113 33.11 12.33 2.66
CA LYS A 113 33.38 13.65 3.25
C LYS A 113 34.02 13.59 4.66
N ARG A 114 34.27 12.40 5.19
CA ARG A 114 35.02 12.15 6.43
C ARG A 114 36.35 11.54 6.05
#